data_AF-A0A348NLY0-F1
#
_entry.id   AF-A0A348NLY0-F1
#
_cell.length_a   1.000
_cell.length_b   1.000
_cell.length_c   1.000
_cell.angle_alpha   90.00
_cell.angle_beta   90.00
_cell.angle_gamma   90.00
#
_symmetry.space_group_name_H-M   'P 1'
#
loop_
_entity.id
_entity.type
_entity.pdbx_description
1 polymer ?
#
loop_
_entity_poly.entity_id
_entity_poly.type
_entity_poly.pdbx_seq_one_letter_code
_entity_poly.pdbx_strand_id
1 'polypeptide(L)'
;MPTFKEVEVLVIESVRLLAEDFDLVTLKQPRAESALYGKDGVLDSMGLVNLLADVEDAVSEQFGAAIALADEKAMSARNSPFLTIKTLAQAVLERIEA
;
A
#
# COMPACT_ATOMS: atom_id res chain seq x y z
N MET A 1 16.10 8.96 -5.88
CA MET A 1 15.24 7.83 -5.47
C MET A 1 14.76 8.10 -4.06
N PRO A 2 13.47 7.91 -3.77
CA PRO A 2 12.93 8.12 -2.43
C PRO A 2 13.50 7.08 -1.47
N THR A 3 13.56 7.45 -0.19
CA THR A 3 13.93 6.56 0.89
C THR A 3 12.73 5.71 1.32
N PHE A 4 12.97 4.55 1.93
CA PHE A 4 11.92 3.70 2.50
C PHE A 4 10.97 4.49 3.41
N LYS A 5 11.51 5.43 4.20
CA LYS A 5 10.72 6.23 5.14
C LYS A 5 9.78 7.21 4.45
N GLU A 6 10.18 7.78 3.31
CA GLU A 6 9.31 8.64 2.50
C GLU A 6 8.17 7.84 1.88
N VAL A 7 8.48 6.66 1.34
CA VAL A 7 7.47 5.74 0.80
C VAL A 7 6.53 5.24 1.90
N GLU A 8 7.04 4.90 3.08
CA GLU A 8 6.24 4.47 4.22
C GLU A 8 5.24 5.56 4.66
N VAL A 9 5.68 6.82 4.74
CA VAL A 9 4.81 7.96 5.05
C VAL A 9 3.73 8.12 3.98
N LEU A 10 4.08 8.02 2.70
CA LEU A 10 3.13 8.09 1.60
C LEU A 10 2.06 6.99 1.72
N VAL A 11 2.47 5.74 1.93
CA VAL A 11 1.55 4.60 2.07
C VAL A 11 0.65 4.78 3.31
N ILE A 12 1.19 5.25 4.43
CA ILE A 12 0.38 5.53 5.65
C ILE A 12 -0.70 6.57 5.36
N GLU A 13 -0.38 7.64 4.65
CA GLU A 13 -1.36 8.66 4.28
C GLU A 13 -2.42 8.10 3.32
N SER A 14 -2.04 7.34 2.29
CA SER A 14 -2.99 6.68 1.39
C SER A 14 -3.92 5.72 2.14
N VAL A 15 -3.38 4.92 3.06
CA VAL A 15 -4.19 4.02 3.91
C VAL A 15 -5.14 4.81 4.81
N ARG A 16 -4.69 5.93 5.37
CA ARG A 16 -5.52 6.79 6.23
C ARG A 16 -6.68 7.40 5.45
N LEU A 17 -6.44 7.91 4.25
CA LEU A 17 -7.48 8.46 3.37
C LEU A 17 -8.52 7.40 3.02
N LEU A 18 -8.07 6.23 2.57
CA LEU A 18 -8.95 5.11 2.28
C LEU A 18 -9.73 4.67 3.53
N ALA A 19 -9.09 4.63 4.70
CA ALA A 19 -9.76 4.27 5.95
C ALA A 19 -10.82 5.29 6.36
N GLU A 20 -10.63 6.58 6.08
CA GLU A 20 -11.65 7.62 6.28
C GLU A 20 -12.82 7.43 5.30
N ASP A 21 -12.55 7.15 4.03
CA ASP A 21 -13.57 6.96 2.99
C ASP A 21 -14.44 5.71 3.23
N PHE A 22 -13.84 4.62 3.71
CA PHE A 22 -14.51 3.34 3.98
C PHE A 22 -14.95 3.18 5.45
N ASP A 23 -14.80 4.21 6.28
CA ASP A 23 -15.02 4.22 7.74
C ASP A 23 -14.37 3.03 8.48
N LEU A 24 -13.14 2.69 8.09
CA LEU A 24 -12.34 1.61 8.65
C LEU A 24 -11.68 2.07 9.96
N VAL A 25 -12.43 1.99 11.07
CA VAL A 25 -11.96 2.43 12.41
C VAL A 25 -10.61 1.82 12.80
N THR A 26 -10.35 0.58 12.40
CA THR A 26 -9.10 -0.16 12.66
C THR A 26 -7.87 0.40 11.93
N LEU A 27 -8.07 1.12 10.83
CA LEU A 27 -7.01 1.72 10.01
C LEU A 27 -6.93 3.25 10.15
N LYS A 28 -7.69 3.88 11.08
CA LYS A 28 -7.58 5.33 11.37
C LYS A 28 -6.25 5.74 12.00
N GLN A 29 -5.51 4.79 12.57
CA GLN A 29 -4.13 4.99 13.05
C GLN A 29 -3.22 3.90 12.48
N PRO A 30 -2.92 3.96 11.17
CA PRO A 30 -2.09 2.96 10.53
C PRO A 30 -0.66 3.00 11.09
N ARG A 31 -0.05 1.83 11.29
CA ARG A 31 1.36 1.65 11.66
C ARG A 31 2.04 0.72 10.67
N ALA A 32 3.37 0.73 10.63
CA ALA A 32 4.15 -0.15 9.75
C ALA A 32 3.72 -1.63 9.80
N GLU A 33 3.32 -2.12 10.98
CA GLU A 33 2.89 -3.50 11.22
C GLU A 33 1.38 -3.73 11.06
N SER A 34 0.60 -2.68 10.76
CA SER A 34 -0.84 -2.79 10.55
C SER A 34 -1.13 -3.70 9.37
N ALA A 35 -1.97 -4.71 9.61
CA ALA A 35 -2.43 -5.63 8.59
C ALA A 35 -3.42 -4.93 7.65
N LEU A 36 -3.10 -4.92 6.36
CA LEU A 36 -3.92 -4.35 5.29
C LEU A 36 -4.77 -5.44 4.65
N TYR A 37 -4.15 -6.55 4.24
CA TYR A 37 -4.80 -7.62 3.47
C TYR A 37 -4.54 -9.00 4.06
N GLY A 38 -5.40 -9.97 3.72
CA GLY A 38 -5.29 -11.37 4.13
C GLY A 38 -6.10 -11.70 5.38
N LYS A 39 -5.68 -12.72 6.13
CA LYS A 39 -6.45 -13.32 7.23
C LYS A 39 -6.77 -12.33 8.37
N ASP A 40 -5.84 -11.43 8.64
CA ASP A 40 -5.93 -10.41 9.69
C ASP A 40 -6.09 -9.00 9.09
N GLY A 41 -6.20 -8.90 7.76
CA GLY A 41 -6.36 -7.65 7.03
C GLY A 41 -7.80 -7.16 7.05
N VAL A 42 -7.95 -5.84 7.01
CA VAL A 42 -9.27 -5.17 7.01
C VAL A 42 -9.77 -4.96 5.58
N LEU A 43 -8.86 -4.87 4.61
CA LEU A 43 -9.21 -4.66 3.21
C LEU A 43 -9.60 -5.98 2.55
N ASP A 44 -10.69 -5.93 1.80
CA ASP A 44 -11.06 -6.97 0.86
C ASP A 44 -10.30 -6.79 -0.47
N SER A 45 -10.59 -7.65 -1.45
CA SER A 45 -9.90 -7.59 -2.75
C SER A 45 -10.11 -6.25 -3.47
N MET A 46 -11.30 -5.62 -3.34
CA MET A 46 -11.60 -4.35 -3.98
C MET A 46 -10.94 -3.16 -3.26
N GLY A 47 -11.00 -3.15 -1.92
CA GLY A 47 -10.33 -2.15 -1.10
C GLY A 47 -8.82 -2.19 -1.26
N LEU A 48 -8.24 -3.38 -1.43
CA LEU A 48 -6.83 -3.51 -1.77
C LEU A 48 -6.53 -2.89 -3.13
N VAL A 49 -7.31 -3.22 -4.18
CA VAL A 49 -7.08 -2.65 -5.53
C VAL A 49 -7.16 -1.12 -5.51
N ASN A 50 -8.14 -0.55 -4.80
CA ASN A 50 -8.25 0.90 -4.64
C ASN A 50 -7.02 1.48 -3.94
N LEU A 51 -6.58 0.88 -2.82
CA LEU A 51 -5.37 1.32 -2.13
C LEU A 51 -4.14 1.32 -3.05
N LEU A 52 -3.98 0.25 -3.83
CA LEU A 52 -2.84 0.13 -4.74
C LEU A 52 -2.87 1.22 -5.80
N ALA A 53 -4.03 1.51 -6.39
CA ALA A 53 -4.19 2.61 -7.35
C ALA A 53 -3.86 3.97 -6.72
N ASP A 54 -4.39 4.25 -5.52
CA ASP A 54 -4.13 5.51 -4.81
C ASP A 54 -2.64 5.68 -4.49
N VAL A 55 -1.95 4.58 -4.14
CA VAL A 55 -0.50 4.59 -3.89
C VAL A 55 0.29 4.77 -5.18
N GLU A 56 -0.09 4.12 -6.28
CA GLU A 56 0.54 4.28 -7.60
C GLU A 56 0.46 5.76 -8.06
N ASP A 57 -0.73 6.35 -7.96
CA ASP A 57 -0.96 7.76 -8.31
C ASP A 57 -0.14 8.69 -7.41
N ALA A 58 -0.20 8.50 -6.08
CA ALA A 58 0.56 9.31 -5.14
C ALA A 58 2.08 9.19 -5.35
N VAL A 59 2.59 8.00 -5.67
CA VAL A 59 4.01 7.76 -6.00
C VAL A 59 4.38 8.48 -7.29
N SER A 60 3.51 8.46 -8.30
CA SER A 60 3.72 9.18 -9.55
C SER A 60 3.75 10.69 -9.33
N GLU A 61 2.84 11.22 -8.53
CA GLU A 61 2.76 12.65 -8.23
C GLU A 61 3.92 13.13 -7.35
N GLN A 62 4.29 12.38 -6.30
CA GLN A 62 5.33 12.80 -5.36
C GLN A 62 6.74 12.50 -5.86
N PHE A 63 6.95 11.36 -6.51
CA PHE A 63 8.28 10.88 -6.87
C PHE A 63 8.52 10.86 -8.38
N GLY A 64 7.51 11.13 -9.20
CA GLY A 64 7.63 11.09 -10.67
C GLY A 64 7.83 9.67 -11.23
N ALA A 65 7.54 8.64 -10.43
CA ALA A 65 7.74 7.24 -10.79
C ALA A 65 6.39 6.58 -11.11
N ALA A 66 6.24 6.01 -12.30
CA ALA A 66 5.07 5.23 -12.65
C ALA A 66 5.34 3.75 -12.35
N ILE A 67 4.70 3.21 -11.32
CA ILE A 67 4.84 1.82 -10.90
C ILE A 67 3.52 1.05 -11.09
N ALA A 68 3.59 -0.28 -11.18
CA ALA A 68 2.43 -1.14 -11.18
C ALA A 68 2.52 -2.14 -10.02
N LEU A 69 1.65 -1.97 -9.03
CA LEU A 69 1.48 -2.82 -7.85
C LEU A 69 0.44 -3.92 -8.11
N ALA A 70 -0.64 -3.61 -8.82
CA ALA A 70 -1.77 -4.52 -9.09
C ALA A 70 -1.47 -5.64 -10.13
N ASP A 71 -0.27 -6.22 -10.11
CA ASP A 71 0.07 -7.38 -10.94
C ASP A 71 -0.49 -8.66 -10.30
N GLU A 72 -1.21 -9.47 -11.08
CA GLU A 72 -1.81 -10.75 -10.66
C GLU A 72 -0.81 -11.67 -9.93
N LYS A 73 0.49 -11.60 -10.30
CA LYS A 73 1.55 -12.38 -9.64
C LYS A 73 1.80 -11.99 -8.19
N ALA A 74 1.65 -10.71 -7.86
CA ALA A 74 1.84 -10.22 -6.50
C ALA A 74 0.65 -10.59 -5.59
N MET A 75 -0.56 -10.68 -6.16
CA MET A 75 -1.77 -11.08 -5.44
C MET A 75 -1.85 -12.58 -5.16
N SER A 76 -1.27 -13.44 -6.02
CA SER A 76 -1.26 -14.89 -5.83
C SER A 76 -0.10 -15.43 -4.98
N ALA A 77 0.86 -14.57 -4.61
CA ALA A 77 2.02 -14.98 -3.83
C ALA A 77 1.62 -15.39 -2.41
N ARG A 78 2.07 -16.57 -1.97
CA ARG A 78 1.84 -17.12 -0.61
C ARG A 78 2.35 -16.19 0.51
N ASN A 79 3.28 -15.30 0.16
CA ASN A 79 3.70 -14.14 0.93
C ASN A 79 3.25 -12.90 0.14
N SER A 80 1.99 -12.48 0.29
CA SER A 80 1.52 -11.30 -0.44
C SER A 80 2.32 -10.07 0.03
N PRO A 81 2.92 -9.28 -0.87
CA PRO A 81 3.66 -8.08 -0.50
C PRO A 81 2.75 -6.99 0.10
N PHE A 82 1.43 -7.19 0.08
CA PHE A 82 0.43 -6.22 0.53
C PHE A 82 -0.18 -6.56 1.90
N LEU A 83 0.44 -7.46 2.66
CA LEU A 83 -0.06 -7.89 3.97
C LEU A 83 -0.02 -6.75 5.01
N THR A 84 1.04 -5.96 5.03
CA THR A 84 1.18 -4.83 5.96
C THR A 84 1.67 -3.57 5.26
N ILE A 85 1.58 -2.43 5.94
CA ILE A 85 2.12 -1.16 5.45
C ILE A 85 3.60 -1.26 5.12
N LYS A 86 4.37 -1.91 6.00
CA LYS A 86 5.81 -2.11 5.81
C LYS A 86 6.11 -2.90 4.53
N THR A 87 5.40 -4.00 4.30
CA THR A 87 5.63 -4.82 3.10
C THR A 87 5.17 -4.11 1.83
N LEU A 88 4.07 -3.34 1.90
CA LEU A 88 3.61 -2.52 0.79
C LEU A 88 4.62 -1.43 0.44
N ALA A 89 5.13 -0.70 1.44
CA ALA A 89 6.16 0.32 1.24
C ALA A 89 7.44 -0.27 0.63
N GLN A 90 7.85 -1.46 1.08
CA GLN A 90 8.99 -2.17 0.48
C GLN A 90 8.71 -2.53 -0.99
N ALA A 91 7.52 -3.07 -1.28
CA ALA A 91 7.11 -3.46 -2.62
C ALA A 91 7.03 -2.26 -3.59
N VAL A 92 6.61 -1.09 -3.09
CA VAL A 92 6.63 0.18 -3.82
C VAL A 92 8.06 0.61 -4.11
N LEU A 93 8.93 0.62 -3.09
CA LEU A 93 10.32 1.02 -3.25
C LEU A 93 11.05 0.14 -4.28
N GLU A 94 10.89 -1.18 -4.19
CA GLU A 94 11.46 -2.13 -5.15
C GLU A 94 11.02 -1.85 -6.59
N ARG A 95 9.79 -1.37 -6.81
CA ARG A 95 9.28 -1.01 -8.15
C ARG A 95 9.75 0.35 -8.64
N ILE A 96 10.02 1.29 -7.74
CA ILE A 96 10.60 2.59 -8.09
C ILE A 96 12.08 2.42 -8.50
N GLU A 97 12.77 1.43 -7.92
CA GLU A 97 14.17 1.12 -8.22
C GLU A 97 14.39 0.20 -9.42
N ALA A 98 13.34 -0.50 -9.87
CA ALA A 98 13.36 -1.45 -10.99
C ALA A 98 13.36 -0.75 -12.36
#